data_AF-A0A9W6ZJV3-F1
#
_entry.id   AF-A0A9W6ZJV3-F1
#
_cell.length_a   1.000
_cell.length_b   1.000
_cell.length_c   1.000
_cell.angle_alpha   90.00
_cell.angle_beta   90.00
_cell.angle_gamma   90.00
#
_symmetry.space_group_name_H-M   'P 1'
#
loop_
_entity.id
_entity.type
_entity.pdbx_description
1 polymer ?
#
loop_
_entity_poly.entity_id
_entity_poly.type
_entity_poly.pdbx_seq_one_letter_code
_entity_poly.pdbx_strand_id
1 'polypeptide(L)'
;MRGQVIPVLEEVFGEGVQKVLRGLAGQSDQCRDMVDEEVVSRVLEGAAFMPGGTHVNLDEFRDRKAFFYRTVLQAVLHRTGLPMISAKAIETLMKHLGLEDIGDRWLQLKPDYGTLLRSDGTLFVFKSRVFKWGKVGKTWRGEQRDFRLGVGGEGKLGEWTLRTEVIKNCVGGEECTAEEAIDKVKSKPYESLEELMGGRFCYYILVKTKRKDKGRISPIIATKPPRALSPPRKYSGMNGSPLSLSSRSSEEDIRREEELQFPTLSLSEDGKPHAWRGIHAKVVESLPILDVNDRIGTLPDEWDYENFNYSVVRVEGLVMGEGGEAADEQI
;
A
#
# COMPACT_ATOMS: atom_id res chain seq x y z
N MET A 1 10.10 43.96 4.39
CA MET A 1 8.82 44.42 4.99
C MET A 1 9.02 45.29 6.23
N ARG A 2 9.71 44.84 7.29
CA ARG A 2 9.84 45.59 8.56
C ARG A 2 10.41 47.02 8.43
N GLY A 3 11.43 47.23 7.59
CA GLY A 3 12.09 48.54 7.44
C GLY A 3 11.43 49.53 6.48
N GLN A 4 10.32 49.16 5.81
CA GLN A 4 9.66 50.03 4.82
C GLN A 4 8.17 50.17 5.09
N VAL A 5 7.49 49.11 5.53
CA VAL A 5 6.03 49.11 5.70
C VAL A 5 5.63 49.68 7.08
N ILE A 6 6.38 49.36 8.14
CA ILE A 6 6.04 49.84 9.49
C ILE A 6 6.13 51.37 9.60
N PRO A 7 7.19 52.05 9.12
CA PRO A 7 7.26 53.50 9.19
C PRO A 7 6.12 54.19 8.43
N VAL A 8 5.73 53.66 7.26
CA VAL A 8 4.60 54.19 6.47
C VAL A 8 3.27 53.99 7.19
N LEU A 9 3.07 52.85 7.85
CA LEU A 9 1.88 52.63 8.66
C LEU A 9 1.83 53.53 9.89
N GLU A 10 2.98 53.83 10.51
CA GLU A 10 3.09 54.78 11.63
C GLU A 10 2.83 56.22 11.17
N GLU A 11 3.28 56.60 9.97
CA GLU A 11 2.99 57.92 9.38
C GLU A 11 1.50 58.11 9.06
N VAL A 12 0.84 57.08 8.51
CA VAL A 12 -0.57 57.15 8.09
C VAL A 12 -1.55 56.97 9.26
N PHE A 13 -1.26 56.04 10.17
CA PHE A 13 -2.17 55.63 11.25
C PHE A 13 -1.71 56.03 12.66
N GLY A 14 -0.53 56.64 12.79
CA GLY A 14 0.04 57.13 14.05
C GLY A 14 0.86 56.09 14.82
N GLU A 15 1.54 56.55 15.89
CA GLU A 15 2.44 55.76 16.74
C GLU A 15 1.78 54.55 17.43
N GLY A 16 0.44 54.52 17.48
CA GLY A 16 -0.34 53.42 18.08
C GLY A 16 -0.55 52.20 17.18
N VAL A 17 -0.19 52.26 15.90
CA VAL A 17 -0.54 51.24 14.90
C VAL A 17 -0.01 49.85 15.27
N GLN A 18 1.20 49.76 15.84
CA GLN A 18 1.77 48.46 16.24
C GLN A 18 0.97 47.80 17.36
N LYS A 19 0.45 48.57 18.32
CA LYS A 19 -0.39 48.05 19.41
C LYS A 19 -1.71 47.52 18.86
N VAL A 20 -2.32 48.25 17.92
CA VAL A 20 -3.55 47.83 17.24
C VAL A 20 -3.33 46.56 16.43
N LEU A 21 -2.24 46.48 15.64
CA LEU A 21 -1.91 45.28 14.86
C LEU A 21 -1.67 44.06 15.74
N ARG A 22 -0.99 44.21 16.89
CA ARG A 22 -0.83 43.12 17.86
C ARG A 22 -2.16 42.71 18.49
N GLY A 23 -3.01 43.67 18.82
CA GLY A 23 -4.36 43.41 19.31
C GLY A 23 -5.21 42.65 18.29
N LEU A 24 -5.17 43.06 17.03
CA LEU A 24 -5.86 42.40 15.92
C LEU A 24 -5.33 40.99 15.68
N ALA A 25 -4.01 40.80 15.74
CA ALA A 25 -3.40 39.47 15.65
C ALA A 25 -3.90 38.55 16.79
N GLY A 26 -3.91 39.05 18.04
CA GLY A 26 -4.43 38.28 19.18
C GLY A 26 -5.92 37.94 19.06
N GLN A 27 -6.74 38.89 18.59
CA GLN A 27 -8.16 38.63 18.31
C GLN A 27 -8.37 37.64 17.15
N SER A 28 -7.52 37.69 16.13
CA SER A 28 -7.53 36.74 15.02
C SER A 28 -7.17 35.33 15.48
N ASP A 29 -6.20 35.21 16.38
CA ASP A 29 -5.82 33.92 16.98
C ASP A 29 -6.96 33.36 17.84
N GLN A 30 -7.57 34.18 18.71
CA GLN A 30 -8.74 33.77 19.50
C GLN A 30 -9.92 33.34 18.63
N CYS A 31 -10.22 34.07 17.55
CA CYS A 31 -11.26 33.70 16.61
C CYS A 31 -10.96 32.37 15.91
N ARG A 32 -9.69 32.14 15.58
CA ARG A 32 -9.24 30.86 15.02
C ARG A 32 -9.40 29.73 16.02
N ASP A 33 -9.01 29.93 17.28
CA ASP A 33 -9.14 28.92 18.33
C ASP A 33 -10.62 28.54 18.54
N MET A 34 -11.53 29.52 18.54
CA MET A 34 -12.97 29.25 18.59
C MET A 34 -13.48 28.46 17.39
N VAL A 35 -13.01 28.76 16.17
CA VAL A 35 -13.37 28.00 14.98
C VAL A 35 -12.80 26.58 15.05
N ASP A 36 -11.56 26.43 15.52
CA ASP A 36 -10.92 25.13 15.66
C ASP A 36 -11.67 24.28 16.72
N GLU A 37 -12.06 24.86 17.85
CA GLU A 37 -12.83 24.19 18.91
C GLU A 37 -14.24 23.80 18.45
N GLU A 38 -15.03 24.74 17.93
CA GLU A 38 -16.46 24.52 17.65
C GLU A 38 -16.72 23.78 16.33
N VAL A 39 -15.86 24.00 15.32
CA VAL A 39 -16.11 23.54 13.96
C VAL A 39 -15.18 22.40 13.57
N VAL A 40 -13.88 22.57 13.79
CA VAL A 40 -12.87 21.61 13.32
C VAL A 40 -12.86 20.38 14.23
N SER A 41 -12.93 20.55 15.55
CA SER A 41 -12.89 19.43 16.51
C SER A 41 -14.01 18.43 16.27
N ARG A 42 -15.25 18.90 16.05
CA ARG A 42 -16.39 18.02 15.74
C ARG A 42 -16.13 17.13 14.50
N VAL A 43 -15.49 17.67 13.48
CA VAL A 43 -15.15 16.88 12.28
C VAL A 43 -13.98 15.93 12.55
N LEU A 44 -12.98 16.39 13.33
CA LEU A 44 -11.82 15.57 13.69
C LEU A 44 -12.18 14.41 14.62
N GLU A 45 -13.18 14.58 15.48
CA GLU A 45 -13.73 13.52 16.34
C GLU A 45 -14.39 12.41 15.51
N GLY A 46 -15.06 12.77 14.41
CA GLY A 46 -15.62 11.82 13.45
C GLY A 46 -14.61 11.29 12.42
N ALA A 47 -13.36 11.72 12.45
CA ALA A 47 -12.33 11.29 11.50
C ALA A 47 -11.52 10.10 12.07
N ALA A 48 -11.39 9.04 11.27
CA ALA A 48 -10.57 7.88 11.64
C ALA A 48 -9.19 7.96 10.98
N PHE A 49 -8.14 7.99 11.81
CA PHE A 49 -6.75 8.05 11.37
C PHE A 49 -6.12 6.66 11.44
N MET A 50 -5.85 6.06 10.29
CA MET A 50 -5.36 4.69 10.17
C MET A 50 -3.96 4.63 9.53
N PRO A 51 -3.25 3.49 9.64
CA PRO A 51 -1.93 3.32 9.01
C PRO A 51 -1.95 3.60 7.50
N GLY A 52 -2.96 3.10 6.79
CA GLY A 52 -3.13 3.25 5.35
C GLY A 52 -3.73 4.59 4.89
N GLY A 53 -4.35 5.36 5.78
CA GLY A 53 -4.95 6.64 5.39
C GLY A 53 -5.84 7.25 6.45
N THR A 54 -6.76 8.10 6.01
CA THR A 54 -7.79 8.68 6.88
C THR A 54 -9.11 8.75 6.16
N HIS A 55 -10.21 8.52 6.87
CA HIS A 55 -11.53 8.83 6.35
C HIS A 55 -12.26 9.80 7.27
N VAL A 56 -13.15 10.59 6.69
CA VAL A 56 -13.96 11.57 7.41
C VAL A 56 -15.34 11.65 6.77
N ASN A 57 -16.39 11.60 7.59
CA ASN A 57 -17.75 11.79 7.12
C ASN A 57 -18.04 13.29 6.94
N LEU A 58 -18.41 13.69 5.72
CA LEU A 58 -18.71 15.08 5.37
C LEU A 58 -20.20 15.33 5.10
N ASP A 59 -21.06 14.33 5.35
CA ASP A 59 -22.48 14.35 5.03
C ASP A 59 -23.23 15.47 5.76
N GLU A 60 -22.98 15.63 7.06
CA GLU A 60 -23.59 16.68 7.89
C GLU A 60 -23.19 18.11 7.47
N PHE A 61 -22.23 18.23 6.55
CA PHE A 61 -21.62 19.49 6.18
C PHE A 61 -21.83 19.86 4.71
N ARG A 62 -22.70 19.17 3.96
CA ARG A 62 -22.94 19.41 2.52
C ARG A 62 -23.22 20.88 2.15
N ASP A 63 -23.91 21.62 3.02
CA ASP A 63 -24.29 23.02 2.78
C ASP A 63 -23.23 24.05 3.17
N ARG A 64 -22.06 23.61 3.66
CA ARG A 64 -20.99 24.51 4.10
C ARG A 64 -20.26 25.14 2.92
N LYS A 65 -19.64 26.30 3.16
CA LYS A 65 -18.90 27.06 2.13
C LYS A 65 -17.47 26.53 1.97
N ALA A 66 -16.82 26.88 0.85
CA ALA A 66 -15.46 26.43 0.53
C ALA A 66 -14.42 26.70 1.63
N PHE A 67 -14.56 27.80 2.38
CA PHE A 67 -13.68 28.12 3.50
C PHE A 67 -13.72 27.03 4.58
N PHE A 68 -14.91 26.52 4.93
CA PHE A 68 -15.07 25.44 5.90
C PHE A 68 -14.29 24.20 5.47
N TYR A 69 -14.51 23.72 4.24
CA TYR A 69 -13.82 22.53 3.72
C TYR A 69 -12.31 22.73 3.63
N ARG A 70 -11.86 23.94 3.29
CA ARG A 70 -10.43 24.26 3.28
C ARG A 70 -9.82 24.08 4.65
N THR A 71 -10.44 24.66 5.68
CA THR A 71 -9.94 24.61 7.06
C THR A 71 -9.96 23.19 7.61
N VAL A 72 -11.10 22.50 7.47
CA VAL A 72 -11.28 21.13 7.98
C VAL A 72 -10.35 20.14 7.28
N LEU A 73 -10.31 20.13 5.95
CA LEU A 73 -9.43 19.21 5.22
C LEU A 73 -7.96 19.55 5.44
N GLN A 74 -7.62 20.82 5.64
CA GLN A 74 -6.25 21.18 6.03
C GLN A 74 -5.89 20.58 7.38
N ALA A 75 -6.78 20.65 8.38
CA ALA A 75 -6.54 20.05 9.69
C ALA A 75 -6.41 18.51 9.60
N VAL A 76 -7.34 17.84 8.92
CA VAL A 76 -7.33 16.39 8.72
C VAL A 76 -6.05 15.93 7.99
N LEU A 77 -5.68 16.60 6.90
CA LEU A 77 -4.53 16.22 6.10
C LEU A 77 -3.20 16.55 6.76
N HIS A 78 -3.08 17.69 7.44
CA HIS A 78 -1.85 18.04 8.16
C HIS A 78 -1.57 17.05 9.29
N ARG A 79 -2.61 16.58 10.00
CA ARG A 79 -2.46 15.55 11.04
C ARG A 79 -1.89 14.23 10.50
N THR A 80 -2.06 13.96 9.20
CA THR A 80 -1.54 12.75 8.52
C THR A 80 -0.26 12.99 7.74
N GLY A 81 0.33 14.20 7.85
CA GLY A 81 1.51 14.59 7.08
C GLY A 81 1.24 14.78 5.58
N LEU A 82 -0.03 14.87 5.17
CA LEU A 82 -0.41 15.08 3.78
C LEU A 82 -0.45 16.57 3.43
N PRO A 83 -0.03 16.94 2.21
CA PRO A 83 0.02 18.33 1.77
C PRO A 83 -1.37 18.90 1.49
N MET A 84 -1.49 20.22 1.63
CA MET A 84 -2.73 20.96 1.37
C MET A 84 -3.32 20.72 -0.01
N ILE A 85 -4.66 20.76 -0.06
CA ILE A 85 -5.48 20.71 -1.28
C ILE A 85 -5.64 22.12 -1.87
N SER A 86 -5.68 22.21 -3.20
CA SER A 86 -5.94 23.49 -3.89
C SER A 86 -7.40 23.93 -3.78
N ALA A 87 -7.67 25.25 -3.90
CA ALA A 87 -9.04 25.76 -3.91
C ALA A 87 -9.93 25.11 -4.98
N LYS A 88 -9.38 24.89 -6.19
CA LYS A 88 -10.07 24.21 -7.29
C LYS A 88 -10.48 22.77 -6.95
N ALA A 89 -9.63 22.06 -6.21
CA ALA A 89 -9.95 20.70 -5.78
C ALA A 89 -11.03 20.67 -4.69
N ILE A 90 -11.07 21.68 -3.81
CA ILE A 90 -12.17 21.87 -2.85
C ILE A 90 -13.48 22.14 -3.58
N GLU A 91 -13.48 23.03 -4.57
CA GLU A 91 -14.67 23.27 -5.42
C GLU A 91 -15.15 22.00 -6.12
N THR A 92 -14.21 21.16 -6.58
CA THR A 92 -14.53 19.87 -7.19
C THR A 92 -15.20 18.94 -6.18
N LEU A 93 -14.67 18.83 -4.97
CA LEU A 93 -15.28 18.04 -3.89
C LEU A 93 -16.69 18.54 -3.57
N MET A 94 -16.86 19.85 -3.37
CA MET A 94 -18.17 20.44 -3.07
C MET A 94 -19.20 20.19 -4.16
N LYS A 95 -18.78 20.29 -5.43
CA LYS A 95 -19.65 19.97 -6.57
C LYS A 95 -20.18 18.54 -6.51
N HIS A 96 -19.38 17.60 -6.03
CA HIS A 96 -19.78 16.20 -5.89
C HIS A 96 -20.61 15.94 -4.63
N LEU A 97 -20.29 16.58 -3.50
CA LEU A 97 -21.08 16.50 -2.27
C LEU A 97 -22.49 17.11 -2.41
N GLY A 98 -22.64 18.12 -3.28
CA GLY A 98 -23.92 18.75 -3.57
C GLY A 98 -24.81 17.99 -4.58
N LEU A 99 -24.40 16.82 -5.06
CA LEU A 99 -25.24 15.98 -5.92
C LEU A 99 -26.27 15.22 -5.06
N GLU A 100 -27.50 15.09 -5.58
CA GLU A 100 -28.54 14.27 -4.94
C GLU A 100 -28.11 12.80 -4.84
N ASP A 101 -27.53 12.27 -5.92
CA ASP A 101 -26.86 10.96 -5.96
C ASP A 101 -25.35 11.14 -6.10
N ILE A 102 -24.67 11.10 -4.95
CA ILE A 102 -23.21 11.17 -4.90
C ILE A 102 -22.62 9.95 -5.61
N GLY A 103 -23.14 8.75 -5.34
CA GLY A 103 -22.52 7.48 -5.72
C GLY A 103 -21.07 7.34 -5.19
N ASP A 104 -20.45 6.18 -5.42
CA ASP A 104 -19.04 6.00 -5.06
C ASP A 104 -18.13 6.52 -6.18
N ARG A 105 -17.30 7.52 -5.90
CA ARG A 105 -16.50 8.22 -6.92
C ARG A 105 -15.06 8.49 -6.48
N TRP A 106 -14.13 8.17 -7.39
CA TRP A 106 -12.75 8.57 -7.25
C TRP A 106 -12.57 10.03 -7.65
N LEU A 107 -12.13 10.83 -6.68
CA LEU A 107 -11.75 12.22 -6.91
C LEU A 107 -10.23 12.31 -7.01
N GLN A 108 -9.74 13.26 -7.79
CA GLN A 108 -8.32 13.59 -7.83
C GLN A 108 -8.13 14.97 -7.18
N LEU A 109 -8.12 15.01 -5.84
CA LEU A 109 -7.91 16.26 -5.12
C LEU A 109 -6.44 16.72 -5.18
N LYS A 110 -5.51 15.77 -5.26
CA LYS A 110 -4.07 15.99 -5.45
C LYS A 110 -3.45 14.81 -6.20
N PRO A 111 -2.45 15.01 -7.09
CA PRO A 111 -1.81 13.90 -7.81
C PRO A 111 -1.09 12.86 -6.93
N ASP A 112 -0.67 13.23 -5.73
CA ASP A 112 0.23 12.41 -4.90
C ASP A 112 -0.50 11.30 -4.15
N TYR A 113 -1.82 11.40 -3.98
CA TYR A 113 -2.62 10.43 -3.23
C TYR A 113 -3.99 10.19 -3.87
N GLY A 114 -4.58 9.04 -3.57
CA GLY A 114 -5.94 8.69 -3.97
C GLY A 114 -6.96 9.28 -3.01
N THR A 115 -8.09 9.72 -3.55
CA THR A 115 -9.26 10.11 -2.76
C THR A 115 -10.51 9.46 -3.32
N LEU A 116 -11.33 8.86 -2.46
CA LEU A 116 -12.60 8.24 -2.79
C LEU A 116 -13.69 8.90 -1.96
N LEU A 117 -14.70 9.45 -2.62
CA LEU A 117 -15.91 9.93 -1.98
C LEU A 117 -16.96 8.81 -2.12
N ARG A 118 -17.44 8.29 -0.99
CA ARG A 118 -18.53 7.31 -0.97
C ARG A 118 -19.88 8.00 -1.06
N SER A 119 -20.88 7.21 -1.45
CA SER A 119 -22.29 7.60 -1.56
C SER A 119 -22.89 8.16 -0.27
N ASP A 120 -22.36 7.77 0.89
CA ASP A 120 -22.75 8.22 2.23
C ASP A 120 -22.10 9.57 2.65
N GLY A 121 -21.32 10.20 1.77
CA GLY A 121 -20.60 11.43 2.09
C GLY A 121 -19.25 11.22 2.80
N THR A 122 -18.82 9.98 3.01
CA THR A 122 -17.52 9.67 3.61
C THR A 122 -16.39 9.85 2.60
N LEU A 123 -15.43 10.71 2.93
CA LEU A 123 -14.23 10.96 2.13
C LEU A 123 -13.06 10.14 2.65
N PHE A 124 -12.60 9.19 1.84
CA PHE A 124 -11.42 8.37 2.07
C PHE A 124 -10.20 9.04 1.42
N VAL A 125 -9.12 9.19 2.19
CA VAL A 125 -7.83 9.72 1.73
C VAL A 125 -6.74 8.70 2.00
N PHE A 126 -6.15 8.16 0.94
CA PHE A 126 -5.14 7.10 1.02
C PHE A 126 -3.75 7.71 1.17
N LYS A 127 -2.94 7.25 2.14
CA LYS A 127 -1.56 7.73 2.30
C LYS A 127 -0.69 7.28 1.13
N SER A 128 0.02 8.23 0.53
CA SER A 128 0.89 8.00 -0.63
C SER A 128 2.11 7.11 -0.36
N ARG A 129 2.51 7.00 0.92
CA ARG A 129 3.59 6.11 1.36
C ARG A 129 3.18 4.64 1.29
N VAL A 130 1.94 4.36 1.70
CA VAL A 130 1.35 3.01 1.76
C VAL A 130 0.83 2.58 0.39
N PHE A 131 0.12 3.49 -0.27
CA PHE A 131 -0.48 3.25 -1.57
C PHE A 131 0.23 4.11 -2.61
N LYS A 132 0.87 3.49 -3.60
CA LYS A 132 1.63 4.22 -4.62
C LYS A 132 0.68 4.80 -5.67
N TRP A 133 0.24 6.04 -5.47
CA TRP A 133 -0.57 6.80 -6.43
C TRP A 133 0.33 7.65 -7.35
N GLY A 134 -0.03 7.77 -8.64
CA GLY A 134 0.63 8.69 -9.57
C GLY A 134 0.97 8.11 -10.94
N LYS A 135 1.90 8.77 -11.66
CA LYS A 135 2.28 8.38 -13.03
C LYS A 135 2.79 6.94 -13.06
N VAL A 136 2.28 6.17 -14.03
CA VAL A 136 2.41 4.72 -14.26
C VAL A 136 3.84 4.13 -14.09
N GLY A 137 4.89 4.94 -14.10
CA GLY A 137 6.29 4.53 -13.84
C GLY A 137 6.75 4.51 -12.38
N LYS A 138 5.94 4.97 -11.40
CA LYS A 138 6.20 4.84 -9.94
C LYS A 138 5.29 3.80 -9.28
N THR A 139 4.82 2.83 -10.06
CA THR A 139 4.12 1.66 -9.54
C THR A 139 5.12 0.77 -8.79
N TRP A 140 4.63 -0.19 -7.99
CA TRP A 140 5.49 -1.21 -7.38
C TRP A 140 6.41 -1.89 -8.41
N ARG A 141 6.09 -1.84 -9.71
CA ARG A 141 6.94 -2.22 -10.85
C ARG A 141 8.40 -1.78 -10.79
N GLY A 142 8.71 -0.62 -10.20
CA GLY A 142 10.10 -0.20 -10.01
C GLY A 142 10.84 -0.99 -8.92
N GLU A 143 10.16 -1.28 -7.82
CA GLU A 143 10.66 -2.05 -6.65
C GLU A 143 10.49 -3.57 -6.86
N GLN A 144 9.76 -3.98 -7.90
CA GLN A 144 9.31 -5.34 -8.21
C GLN A 144 10.38 -6.27 -8.79
N ARG A 145 11.47 -5.73 -9.35
CA ARG A 145 12.45 -6.57 -10.08
C ARG A 145 13.19 -7.56 -9.18
N ASP A 146 13.31 -7.25 -7.89
CA ASP A 146 14.12 -8.05 -6.96
C ASP A 146 13.34 -8.56 -5.74
N PHE A 147 12.06 -8.20 -5.56
CA PHE A 147 11.27 -8.71 -4.45
C PHE A 147 10.89 -10.19 -4.66
N ARG A 148 11.33 -11.02 -3.72
CA ARG A 148 11.10 -12.47 -3.72
C ARG A 148 10.64 -12.89 -2.34
N LEU A 149 9.49 -13.53 -2.26
CA LEU A 149 8.96 -14.06 -1.00
C LEU A 149 8.76 -15.57 -1.12
N GLY A 150 9.45 -16.35 -0.28
CA GLY A 150 9.20 -17.78 -0.17
C GLY A 150 7.91 -18.05 0.60
N VAL A 151 7.22 -19.14 0.28
CA VAL A 151 6.08 -19.63 1.06
C VAL A 151 6.51 -19.95 2.50
N GLY A 152 5.73 -19.50 3.50
CA GLY A 152 6.13 -19.56 4.90
C GLY A 152 7.05 -18.42 5.33
N GLY A 153 7.39 -17.52 4.40
CA GLY A 153 8.29 -16.40 4.62
C GLY A 153 7.55 -15.10 4.95
N GLU A 154 8.34 -14.16 5.48
CA GLU A 154 7.97 -12.77 5.72
C GLU A 154 8.92 -11.85 4.95
N GLY A 155 8.38 -10.80 4.34
CA GLY A 155 9.17 -9.84 3.56
C GLY A 155 8.54 -8.46 3.56
N LYS A 156 9.38 -7.42 3.54
CA LYS A 156 8.94 -6.02 3.53
C LYS A 156 9.01 -5.42 2.13
N LEU A 157 7.94 -4.78 1.71
CA LEU A 157 7.80 -4.10 0.43
C LEU A 157 7.17 -2.72 0.66
N GLY A 158 8.02 -1.68 0.59
CA GLY A 158 7.68 -0.34 1.05
C GLY A 158 7.17 -0.34 2.50
N GLU A 159 5.96 0.14 2.73
CA GLU A 159 5.33 0.16 4.08
C GLU A 159 4.60 -1.15 4.43
N TRP A 160 4.46 -2.07 3.47
CA TRP A 160 3.78 -3.33 3.69
C TRP A 160 4.76 -4.42 4.12
N THR A 161 4.40 -5.13 5.18
CA THR A 161 4.98 -6.40 5.56
C THR A 161 4.06 -7.50 5.02
N LEU A 162 4.60 -8.34 4.14
CA LEU A 162 3.90 -9.46 3.56
C LEU A 162 4.31 -10.73 4.28
N ARG A 163 3.33 -11.53 4.69
CA ARG A 163 3.51 -12.86 5.29
C ARG A 163 2.81 -13.89 4.45
N THR A 164 3.44 -15.04 4.31
CA THR A 164 2.86 -16.16 3.56
C THR A 164 2.77 -17.39 4.45
N GLU A 165 1.66 -18.10 4.37
CA GLU A 165 1.41 -19.27 5.21
C GLU A 165 0.73 -20.36 4.37
N VAL A 166 1.21 -21.60 4.48
CA VAL A 166 0.51 -22.75 3.87
C VAL A 166 -0.62 -23.14 4.79
N ILE A 167 -1.86 -22.97 4.35
CA ILE A 167 -3.02 -23.37 5.17
C ILE A 167 -3.28 -24.86 5.04
N LYS A 168 -3.23 -25.39 3.82
CA LYS A 168 -3.53 -26.80 3.53
C LYS A 168 -2.69 -27.29 2.34
N ASN A 169 -2.18 -28.52 2.46
CA ASN A 169 -1.51 -29.25 1.37
C ASN A 169 -2.51 -30.24 0.77
N CYS A 170 -2.94 -30.00 -0.47
CA CYS A 170 -3.83 -30.92 -1.17
C CYS A 170 -2.96 -31.98 -1.85
N VAL A 171 -2.52 -32.98 -1.08
CA VAL A 171 -1.67 -34.07 -1.57
C VAL A 171 -2.31 -35.41 -1.20
N GLY A 172 -2.93 -36.08 -2.17
CA GLY A 172 -3.28 -37.49 -2.03
C GLY A 172 -4.56 -37.83 -1.27
N GLY A 173 -5.60 -36.98 -1.33
CA GLY A 173 -6.98 -37.42 -1.07
C GLY A 173 -7.59 -37.08 0.29
N GLU A 174 -6.86 -36.47 1.23
CA GLU A 174 -7.46 -36.00 2.49
C GLU A 174 -7.05 -34.56 2.85
N GLU A 175 -8.02 -33.85 3.44
CA GLU A 175 -8.02 -32.54 4.14
C GLU A 175 -8.39 -31.23 3.39
N CYS A 176 -8.55 -31.19 2.06
CA CYS A 176 -9.25 -30.07 1.41
C CYS A 176 -9.88 -30.52 0.10
N THR A 177 -11.19 -30.30 -0.07
CA THR A 177 -11.79 -30.43 -1.40
C THR A 177 -11.27 -29.30 -2.29
N ALA A 178 -11.17 -29.55 -3.60
CA ALA A 178 -10.83 -28.51 -4.57
C ALA A 178 -11.79 -27.33 -4.50
N GLU A 179 -13.05 -27.59 -4.20
CA GLU A 179 -14.11 -26.59 -4.03
C GLU A 179 -13.81 -25.61 -2.89
N GLU A 180 -13.44 -26.10 -1.69
CA GLU A 180 -13.07 -25.23 -0.56
C GLU A 180 -11.86 -24.34 -0.90
N ALA A 181 -10.87 -24.90 -1.61
CA ALA A 181 -9.69 -24.15 -2.02
C ALA A 181 -10.03 -23.04 -3.01
N ILE A 182 -10.91 -23.34 -3.98
CA ILE A 182 -11.39 -22.40 -4.98
C ILE A 182 -12.21 -21.28 -4.31
N ASP A 183 -13.09 -21.62 -3.37
CA ASP A 183 -13.91 -20.64 -2.65
C ASP A 183 -13.06 -19.66 -1.85
N LYS A 184 -11.99 -20.15 -1.19
CA LYS A 184 -11.01 -19.27 -0.54
C LYS A 184 -10.30 -18.36 -1.53
N VAL A 185 -9.84 -18.89 -2.68
CA VAL A 185 -9.14 -18.06 -3.69
C VAL A 185 -10.05 -16.99 -4.31
N LYS A 186 -11.37 -17.24 -4.32
CA LYS A 186 -12.39 -16.29 -4.78
C LYS A 186 -12.79 -15.27 -3.71
N SER A 187 -12.46 -15.49 -2.43
CA SER A 187 -12.85 -14.58 -1.35
C SER A 187 -12.20 -13.21 -1.57
N LYS A 188 -12.92 -12.15 -1.16
CA LYS A 188 -12.35 -10.80 -1.21
C LYS A 188 -11.17 -10.68 -0.25
N PRO A 189 -10.17 -9.86 -0.58
CA PRO A 189 -8.98 -9.65 0.23
C PRO A 189 -9.22 -8.85 1.51
N TYR A 190 -10.38 -8.20 1.62
CA TYR A 190 -10.82 -7.41 2.77
C TYR A 190 -12.36 -7.32 2.74
N GLU A 191 -12.97 -7.17 3.90
CA GLU A 191 -14.42 -7.01 4.08
C GLU A 191 -14.87 -5.57 3.76
N SER A 192 -14.05 -4.59 4.14
CA SER A 192 -14.34 -3.16 4.00
C SER A 192 -13.11 -2.34 3.62
N LEU A 193 -13.33 -1.13 3.11
CA LEU A 193 -12.23 -0.22 2.78
C LEU A 193 -11.50 0.27 4.04
N GLU A 194 -12.23 0.32 5.15
CA GLU A 194 -11.76 0.65 6.48
C GLU A 194 -10.77 -0.41 6.97
N GLU A 195 -11.04 -1.70 6.77
CA GLU A 195 -10.08 -2.77 7.07
C GLU A 195 -8.80 -2.61 6.24
N LEU A 196 -8.95 -2.37 4.93
CA LEU A 196 -7.81 -2.13 4.04
C LEU A 196 -6.99 -0.91 4.49
N MET A 197 -7.66 0.18 4.88
CA MET A 197 -7.02 1.38 5.38
C MET A 197 -6.44 1.22 6.78
N GLY A 198 -6.97 0.31 7.59
CA GLY A 198 -6.35 -0.20 8.81
C GLY A 198 -4.97 -0.80 8.55
N GLY A 199 -4.64 -1.05 7.28
CA GLY A 199 -3.35 -1.56 6.87
C GLY A 199 -3.34 -3.08 6.83
N ARG A 200 -4.50 -3.72 6.73
CA ARG A 200 -4.60 -5.18 6.66
C ARG A 200 -5.30 -5.61 5.38
N PHE A 201 -4.79 -6.65 4.75
CA PHE A 201 -5.54 -7.45 3.78
C PHE A 201 -5.08 -8.89 3.83
N CYS A 202 -5.94 -9.82 3.42
CA CYS A 202 -5.64 -11.24 3.37
C CYS A 202 -6.29 -11.87 2.15
N TYR A 203 -5.50 -12.49 1.27
CA TYR A 203 -6.03 -13.26 0.14
C TYR A 203 -5.33 -14.61 0.02
N TYR A 204 -5.88 -15.46 -0.84
CA TYR A 204 -5.38 -16.80 -1.07
C TYR A 204 -4.94 -16.98 -2.51
N ILE A 205 -3.83 -17.69 -2.69
CA ILE A 205 -3.31 -18.09 -4.01
C ILE A 205 -3.11 -19.60 -4.04
N LEU A 206 -3.27 -20.18 -5.22
CA LEU A 206 -2.91 -21.57 -5.48
C LEU A 206 -1.48 -21.64 -5.93
N VAL A 207 -0.70 -22.54 -5.33
CA VAL A 207 0.67 -22.79 -5.74
C VAL A 207 0.83 -24.26 -6.09
N LYS A 208 1.29 -24.52 -7.31
CA LYS A 208 1.53 -25.88 -7.78
C LYS A 208 2.71 -26.50 -7.02
N THR A 209 2.50 -27.68 -6.43
CA THR A 209 3.56 -28.44 -5.77
C THR A 209 3.99 -29.60 -6.66
N LYS A 210 5.30 -29.80 -6.83
CA LYS A 210 5.82 -30.99 -7.52
C LYS A 210 5.89 -32.13 -6.52
N ARG A 211 5.28 -33.27 -6.85
CA ARG A 211 5.52 -34.53 -6.15
C ARG A 211 6.97 -34.92 -6.41
N LYS A 212 7.81 -35.01 -5.38
CA LYS A 212 9.09 -35.71 -5.50
C LYS A 212 8.81 -37.20 -5.30
N ASP A 213 9.30 -38.04 -6.20
CA ASP A 213 9.11 -39.51 -6.23
C ASP A 213 9.69 -40.29 -5.02
N LYS A 214 9.97 -39.64 -3.88
CA LYS A 214 10.60 -40.27 -2.71
C LYS A 214 10.05 -39.79 -1.36
N GLY A 215 8.75 -39.53 -1.25
CA GLY A 215 8.07 -39.32 0.04
C GLY A 215 8.41 -38.02 0.80
N ARG A 216 9.33 -37.19 0.30
CA ARG A 216 9.56 -35.82 0.79
C ARG A 216 9.31 -34.84 -0.32
N ILE A 217 8.26 -34.05 -0.17
CA ILE A 217 7.88 -32.98 -1.09
C ILE A 217 8.88 -31.84 -0.91
N SER A 218 9.51 -31.38 -1.99
CA SER A 218 10.18 -30.08 -2.01
C SER A 218 9.90 -29.42 -3.36
N PRO A 219 9.51 -28.14 -3.38
CA PRO A 219 9.32 -27.39 -4.62
C PRO A 219 10.67 -27.03 -5.28
N ILE A 220 10.65 -26.80 -6.59
CA ILE A 220 11.82 -26.38 -7.38
C ILE A 220 11.44 -25.12 -8.14
N ILE A 221 12.26 -24.08 -7.96
CA ILE A 221 12.23 -22.83 -8.69
C ILE A 221 12.95 -23.04 -10.03
N ALA A 222 12.29 -22.72 -11.16
CA ALA A 222 12.97 -22.61 -12.45
C ALA A 222 13.58 -21.20 -12.62
N THR A 223 14.64 -20.87 -11.89
CA THR A 223 15.43 -19.69 -12.22
C THR A 223 16.36 -20.04 -13.37
N LYS A 224 16.01 -19.65 -14.61
CA LYS A 224 17.08 -19.27 -15.53
C LYS A 224 17.72 -18.01 -14.94
N PRO A 225 19.02 -18.00 -14.60
CA PRO A 225 19.68 -16.75 -14.28
C PRO A 225 19.52 -15.80 -15.48
N PRO A 226 19.33 -14.49 -15.26
CA PRO A 226 19.45 -13.55 -16.36
C PRO A 226 20.83 -13.79 -17.00
N ARG A 227 20.85 -13.99 -18.33
CA ARG A 227 22.10 -14.00 -19.09
C ARG A 227 22.81 -12.70 -18.73
N ALA A 228 23.90 -12.80 -17.98
CA ALA A 228 24.82 -11.69 -17.81
C ALA A 228 25.23 -11.25 -19.21
N LEU A 229 24.79 -10.06 -19.62
CA LEU A 229 25.37 -9.38 -20.77
C LEU A 229 26.84 -9.19 -20.41
N SER A 230 27.70 -9.98 -21.07
CA SER A 230 29.14 -9.84 -20.91
C SER A 230 29.52 -8.39 -21.24
N PRO A 231 30.26 -7.68 -20.38
CA PRO A 231 30.77 -6.38 -20.74
C PRO A 231 31.70 -6.51 -21.95
N PRO A 232 31.77 -5.50 -22.83
CA PRO A 232 32.69 -5.53 -23.97
C PRO A 232 34.13 -5.66 -23.47
N ARG A 233 34.81 -6.73 -23.91
CA ARG A 233 36.24 -6.95 -23.68
C ARG A 233 37.04 -5.75 -24.21
N LYS A 234 37.59 -4.94 -23.31
CA LYS A 234 38.74 -4.10 -23.63
C LYS A 234 40.00 -4.96 -23.49
N TYR A 235 40.68 -5.15 -24.62
CA TYR A 235 42.03 -5.70 -24.69
C TYR A 235 43.04 -4.65 -24.19
N SER A 236 43.76 -4.97 -23.11
CA SER A 236 45.14 -4.53 -22.85
C SER A 236 45.67 -5.48 -21.78
N GLY A 237 46.62 -6.35 -22.06
CA GLY A 237 48.04 -5.99 -22.05
C GLY A 237 48.74 -7.04 -21.17
N MET A 238 49.74 -7.69 -21.74
CA MET A 238 50.49 -8.82 -21.16
C MET A 238 51.25 -8.41 -19.89
N ASN A 239 51.33 -9.31 -18.89
CA ASN A 239 52.57 -9.90 -18.36
C ASN A 239 52.36 -10.55 -16.98
N GLY A 240 52.93 -11.74 -16.79
CA GLY A 240 53.28 -12.27 -15.46
C GLY A 240 52.73 -13.66 -15.11
N SER A 241 53.55 -14.68 -15.33
CA SER A 241 53.40 -16.08 -14.90
C SER A 241 53.68 -16.29 -13.39
N PRO A 242 53.87 -17.53 -12.87
CA PRO A 242 52.85 -18.49 -12.43
C PRO A 242 53.05 -18.90 -10.94
N LEU A 243 52.37 -19.97 -10.53
CA LEU A 243 52.52 -20.79 -9.30
C LEU A 243 51.51 -20.50 -8.17
N SER A 244 50.65 -21.47 -7.86
CA SER A 244 50.97 -22.48 -6.84
C SER A 244 49.77 -23.40 -6.60
N LEU A 245 50.08 -24.69 -6.46
CA LEU A 245 49.19 -25.73 -5.97
C LEU A 245 48.92 -25.49 -4.48
N SER A 246 47.66 -25.45 -4.07
CA SER A 246 47.27 -25.69 -2.68
C SER A 246 46.10 -26.67 -2.60
N SER A 247 46.45 -27.85 -2.08
CA SER A 247 45.72 -28.60 -1.08
C SER A 247 44.19 -28.67 -1.18
N ARG A 248 43.73 -29.83 -1.67
CA ARG A 248 42.51 -30.50 -1.20
C ARG A 248 42.46 -30.49 0.33
N SER A 249 41.52 -29.74 0.91
CA SER A 249 40.99 -30.03 2.24
C SER A 249 39.61 -30.64 2.08
N SER A 250 39.52 -31.90 2.47
CA SER A 250 38.29 -32.62 2.76
C SER A 250 37.57 -31.95 3.94
N GLU A 251 36.61 -31.08 3.65
CA GLU A 251 35.73 -30.48 4.66
C GLU A 251 34.31 -30.22 4.11
N GLU A 252 33.94 -30.93 3.05
CA GLU A 252 32.56 -30.95 2.53
C GLU A 252 31.93 -32.31 2.82
N ASP A 253 31.64 -32.59 4.08
CA ASP A 253 30.68 -33.64 4.42
C ASP A 253 29.92 -33.31 5.70
N ILE A 254 28.61 -33.10 5.50
CA ILE A 254 27.51 -33.33 6.44
C ILE A 254 27.24 -32.21 7.48
N ARG A 255 26.87 -31.03 6.97
CA ARG A 255 25.67 -30.30 7.43
C ARG A 255 24.95 -29.70 6.22
N ARG A 256 24.42 -30.57 5.35
CA ARG A 256 23.34 -30.17 4.44
C ARG A 256 22.05 -30.22 5.26
N GLU A 257 21.76 -29.16 5.99
CA GLU A 257 20.37 -28.84 6.28
C GLU A 257 19.69 -28.69 4.92
N GLU A 258 18.82 -29.64 4.58
CA GLU A 258 17.93 -29.53 3.43
C GLU A 258 17.03 -28.32 3.66
N GLU A 259 17.49 -27.12 3.28
CA GLU A 259 16.62 -25.97 3.07
C GLU A 259 15.54 -26.43 2.08
N LEU A 260 14.34 -26.68 2.60
CA LEU A 260 13.13 -26.83 1.83
C LEU A 260 12.99 -25.55 1.00
N GLN A 261 13.46 -25.57 -0.25
CA GLN A 261 13.33 -24.44 -1.16
C GLN A 261 11.86 -24.28 -1.51
N PHE A 262 11.15 -23.47 -0.73
CA PHE A 262 9.78 -23.07 -1.00
C PHE A 262 9.68 -22.37 -2.37
N PRO A 263 8.54 -22.49 -3.09
CA PRO A 263 8.36 -21.77 -4.33
C PRO A 263 8.46 -20.26 -4.02
N THR A 264 9.18 -19.54 -4.86
CA THR A 264 9.31 -18.08 -4.73
C THR A 264 8.15 -17.39 -5.42
N LEU A 265 7.41 -16.59 -4.67
CA LEU A 265 6.39 -15.67 -5.16
C LEU A 265 7.06 -14.37 -5.63
N SER A 266 6.56 -13.82 -6.72
CA SER A 266 6.94 -12.50 -7.26
C SER A 266 5.71 -11.61 -7.28
N LEU A 267 5.81 -10.35 -7.71
CA LEU A 267 4.63 -9.51 -7.94
C LEU A 267 4.12 -9.70 -9.36
N SER A 268 2.81 -9.58 -9.57
CA SER A 268 2.23 -9.70 -10.91
C SER A 268 2.57 -8.50 -11.81
N GLU A 269 2.93 -8.75 -13.07
CA GLU A 269 2.94 -7.70 -14.11
C GLU A 269 1.60 -7.63 -14.86
N ASP A 270 0.89 -8.76 -15.04
CA ASP A 270 -0.23 -8.90 -15.99
C ASP A 270 -1.46 -9.68 -15.47
N GLY A 271 -1.47 -10.15 -14.22
CA GLY A 271 -2.50 -11.01 -13.64
C GLY A 271 -2.94 -10.59 -12.22
N LYS A 272 -4.16 -10.07 -12.09
CA LYS A 272 -4.75 -9.81 -10.76
C LYS A 272 -5.29 -11.14 -10.19
N PRO A 273 -4.91 -11.55 -8.96
CA PRO A 273 -5.53 -12.71 -8.33
C PRO A 273 -7.05 -12.53 -8.30
N HIS A 274 -7.78 -13.65 -8.40
CA HIS A 274 -9.23 -13.62 -8.54
C HIS A 274 -9.93 -12.84 -7.41
N ALA A 275 -9.39 -12.92 -6.18
CA ALA A 275 -9.82 -12.15 -5.01
C ALA A 275 -10.01 -10.64 -5.28
N TRP A 276 -9.23 -10.07 -6.23
CA TRP A 276 -9.26 -8.64 -6.54
C TRP A 276 -10.25 -8.26 -7.64
N ARG A 277 -11.01 -9.21 -8.20
CA ARG A 277 -12.07 -8.90 -9.18
C ARG A 277 -13.18 -8.09 -8.51
N GLY A 278 -13.64 -7.04 -9.21
CA GLY A 278 -14.65 -6.12 -8.69
C GLY A 278 -14.10 -5.06 -7.72
N ILE A 279 -12.83 -5.16 -7.31
CA ILE A 279 -12.15 -4.07 -6.61
C ILE A 279 -11.70 -3.02 -7.61
N HIS A 280 -11.84 -1.75 -7.23
CA HIS A 280 -11.49 -0.65 -8.10
C HIS A 280 -10.02 -0.72 -8.54
N ALA A 281 -9.79 -0.69 -9.86
CA ALA A 281 -8.48 -0.96 -10.45
C ALA A 281 -7.34 -0.13 -9.86
N LYS A 282 -7.59 1.15 -9.54
CA LYS A 282 -6.56 2.01 -8.95
C LYS A 282 -6.10 1.58 -7.54
N VAL A 283 -6.98 0.99 -6.73
CA VAL A 283 -6.61 0.46 -5.41
C VAL A 283 -5.72 -0.76 -5.61
N VAL A 284 -6.16 -1.68 -6.47
CA VAL A 284 -5.42 -2.89 -6.80
C VAL A 284 -4.02 -2.57 -7.33
N GLU A 285 -3.90 -1.60 -8.24
CA GLU A 285 -2.62 -1.16 -8.81
C GLU A 285 -1.67 -0.52 -7.79
N SER A 286 -2.21 0.00 -6.69
CA SER A 286 -1.46 0.63 -5.63
C SER A 286 -1.00 -0.34 -4.53
N LEU A 287 -1.42 -1.61 -4.60
CA LEU A 287 -1.13 -2.64 -3.61
C LEU A 287 0.00 -3.58 -4.06
N PRO A 288 0.82 -4.08 -3.12
CA PRO A 288 1.85 -5.07 -3.41
C PRO A 288 1.25 -6.47 -3.54
N ILE A 289 0.71 -6.77 -4.71
CA ILE A 289 0.02 -8.04 -4.99
C ILE A 289 0.99 -9.06 -5.57
N LEU A 290 1.14 -10.18 -4.85
CA LEU A 290 1.95 -11.31 -5.26
C LEU A 290 1.22 -12.14 -6.32
N ASP A 291 2.01 -12.63 -7.26
CA ASP A 291 1.66 -13.62 -8.27
C ASP A 291 2.65 -14.77 -8.21
N VAL A 292 2.25 -15.89 -8.79
CA VAL A 292 3.14 -17.02 -8.95
C VAL A 292 3.81 -16.88 -10.31
N ASN A 293 5.14 -16.72 -10.31
CA ASN A 293 5.99 -16.50 -11.50
C ASN A 293 5.76 -17.48 -12.67
N ASP A 294 5.11 -18.63 -12.41
CA ASP A 294 4.67 -19.59 -13.42
C ASP A 294 3.15 -19.52 -13.59
N ARG A 295 2.59 -18.54 -14.32
CA ARG A 295 1.21 -18.53 -14.89
C ARG A 295 0.10 -19.29 -14.12
N ILE A 296 -0.10 -19.00 -12.83
CA ILE A 296 -1.22 -19.56 -12.02
C ILE A 296 -2.26 -18.45 -11.67
N GLY A 297 -2.11 -17.24 -12.22
CA GLY A 297 -2.96 -16.08 -11.89
C GLY A 297 -4.42 -16.14 -12.35
N THR A 298 -4.81 -17.16 -13.13
CA THR A 298 -6.20 -17.43 -13.50
C THR A 298 -6.53 -18.82 -13.00
N LEU A 299 -7.58 -18.98 -12.19
CA LEU A 299 -8.27 -20.26 -12.04
C LEU A 299 -8.71 -20.68 -13.44
N PRO A 300 -8.06 -21.64 -14.11
CA PRO A 300 -8.50 -22.01 -15.44
C PRO A 300 -9.69 -22.92 -15.22
N ASP A 301 -10.80 -22.61 -15.88
CA ASP A 301 -11.98 -23.48 -15.89
C ASP A 301 -11.63 -24.90 -16.39
N GLU A 302 -10.42 -25.08 -16.95
CA GLU A 302 -9.87 -26.31 -17.53
C GLU A 302 -8.78 -26.99 -16.68
N TRP A 303 -8.53 -26.57 -15.44
CA TRP A 303 -7.57 -27.29 -14.60
C TRP A 303 -8.12 -28.65 -14.18
N ASP A 304 -7.38 -29.69 -14.53
CA ASP A 304 -7.59 -31.04 -14.04
C ASP A 304 -7.14 -31.14 -12.58
N TYR A 305 -8.02 -30.71 -11.67
CA TYR A 305 -7.79 -30.68 -10.23
C TYR A 305 -7.50 -32.06 -9.64
N GLU A 306 -7.84 -33.15 -10.34
CA GLU A 306 -7.59 -34.52 -9.91
C GLU A 306 -6.12 -34.92 -10.10
N ASN A 307 -5.40 -34.28 -11.03
CA ASN A 307 -4.07 -34.71 -11.47
C ASN A 307 -2.91 -33.83 -10.98
N PHE A 308 -3.18 -32.70 -10.30
CA PHE A 308 -2.13 -31.82 -9.79
C PHE A 308 -2.16 -31.68 -8.27
N ASN A 309 -0.99 -31.81 -7.65
CA ASN A 309 -0.81 -31.39 -6.27
C ASN A 309 -0.70 -29.87 -6.23
N TYR A 310 -1.52 -29.24 -5.38
CA TYR A 310 -1.47 -27.81 -5.12
C TYR A 310 -1.52 -27.55 -3.61
N SER A 311 -0.99 -26.39 -3.22
CA SER A 311 -1.09 -25.87 -1.87
C SER A 311 -1.86 -24.55 -1.92
N VAL A 312 -2.74 -24.35 -0.95
CA VAL A 312 -3.39 -23.05 -0.74
C VAL A 312 -2.49 -22.23 0.15
N VAL A 313 -1.99 -21.12 -0.37
CA VAL A 313 -1.13 -20.19 0.36
C VAL A 313 -1.93 -18.95 0.72
N ARG A 314 -1.99 -18.64 2.00
CA ARG A 314 -2.48 -17.36 2.53
C ARG A 314 -1.40 -16.32 2.34
N VAL A 315 -1.77 -15.16 1.82
CA VAL A 315 -0.93 -13.97 1.77
C VAL A 315 -1.59 -12.90 2.62
N GLU A 316 -0.92 -12.51 3.70
CA GLU A 316 -1.36 -11.45 4.59
C GLU A 316 -0.45 -10.23 4.39
N GLY A 317 -1.06 -9.07 4.16
CA GLY A 317 -0.36 -7.79 4.11
C GLY A 317 -0.69 -6.96 5.35
N LEU A 318 0.33 -6.43 5.99
CA LEU A 318 0.24 -5.62 7.20
C LEU A 318 1.02 -4.31 7.04
N VAL A 319 0.44 -3.19 7.41
CA VAL A 319 1.13 -1.90 7.56
C VAL A 319 1.30 -1.64 9.05
N MET A 320 2.55 -1.53 9.49
CA MET A 320 2.83 -1.18 10.89
C MET A 320 2.48 0.30 11.11
N GLY A 321 1.75 0.59 12.19
CA GLY A 321 1.48 1.97 12.60
C GLY A 321 2.75 2.72 13.01
N GLU A 322 2.68 4.05 13.09
CA GLU A 322 3.82 4.92 13.45
C GLU A 322 4.35 4.71 14.89
N GLY A 323 3.77 3.79 15.67
CA GLY A 323 4.21 3.40 17.01
C GLY A 323 4.87 2.02 17.13
N GLY A 324 4.99 1.25 16.04
CA GLY A 324 5.62 -0.08 16.08
C GLY A 324 4.81 -1.17 16.79
N GLU A 325 3.75 -0.82 17.53
CA GLU A 325 2.73 -1.76 17.95
C GLU A 325 1.86 -2.13 16.74
N ALA A 326 1.67 -3.43 16.52
CA ALA A 326 0.59 -3.90 15.66
C ALA A 326 -0.70 -3.29 16.22
N ALA A 327 -1.59 -2.82 15.35
CA ALA A 327 -2.89 -2.35 15.79
C ALA A 327 -3.60 -3.53 16.47
N ASP A 328 -3.50 -3.61 17.80
CA ASP A 328 -4.21 -4.59 18.60
C ASP A 328 -5.71 -4.42 18.35
N GLU A 329 -6.41 -5.55 18.27
CA GLU A 329 -7.85 -5.68 18.00
C GLU A 329 -8.69 -4.85 18.98
N GLN A 330 -8.85 -3.56 18.69
CA GLN A 330 -9.93 -2.72 19.21
C GLN A 330 -10.65 -2.10 18.01
N ILE A 331 -11.37 -2.94 17.27
CA ILE A 331 -12.44 -2.52 16.35
C ILE A 331 -13.73 -3.16 16.83
#